data_AF-A0A0Q4JCJ5-F1
#
_entry.id   AF-A0A0Q4JCJ5-F1
#
_cell.length_a   1.000
_cell.length_b   1.000
_cell.length_c   1.000
_cell.angle_alpha   90.00
_cell.angle_beta   90.00
_cell.angle_gamma   90.00
#
_symmetry.space_group_name_H-M   'P 1'
#
loop_
_entity.id
_entity.type
_entity.pdbx_description
1 polymer ?
#
loop_
_entity_poly.entity_id
_entity_poly.type
_entity_poly.pdbx_seq_one_letter_code
_entity_poly.pdbx_strand_id
1 'polypeptide(L)' 'MATKALIREADLRRWARVAREEGVAIHGRIDTLGVVTIHMSPATPVPHDENDDLRARLDAFGAM' A
#
# COMPACT_ATOMS: atom_id res chain seq x y z
N MET A 1 -1.02 -28.06 10.13
CA MET A 1 0.40 -27.62 10.22
C MET A 1 0.51 -26.27 9.55
N ALA A 2 0.81 -25.19 10.29
CA ALA A 2 1.00 -23.87 9.70
C ALA A 2 2.42 -23.77 9.14
N THR A 3 2.55 -23.81 7.81
CA THR A 3 3.83 -23.58 7.12
C THR A 3 4.20 -22.12 7.35
N LYS A 4 5.13 -21.87 8.30
CA LYS A 4 5.62 -20.53 8.59
C LYS A 4 6.29 -20.01 7.32
N ALA A 5 5.64 -19.08 6.61
CA ALA A 5 6.23 -18.44 5.44
C ALA A 5 7.43 -17.62 5.92
N LEU A 6 8.63 -18.22 5.85
CA LEU A 6 9.88 -17.56 6.20
C LEU A 6 10.32 -16.72 5.01
N ILE A 7 9.75 -15.52 4.89
CA ILE A 7 10.31 -14.50 4.00
C ILE A 7 11.75 -14.25 4.46
N ARG A 8 12.71 -14.28 3.53
CA ARG A 8 14.12 -14.04 3.86
C ARG A 8 14.32 -12.59 4.26
N GLU A 9 15.27 -12.34 5.18
CA GLU A 9 15.55 -10.99 5.66
C GLU A 9 15.94 -10.03 4.53
N ALA A 10 16.70 -10.50 3.55
CA ALA A 10 17.08 -9.70 2.38
C ALA A 10 15.87 -9.21 1.58
N ASP A 11 14.84 -10.06 1.46
CA ASP A 11 13.60 -9.71 0.77
C ASP A 11 12.79 -8.70 1.58
N LEU A 12 12.71 -8.86 2.90
CA LEU A 12 12.08 -7.85 3.79
C LEU A 12 12.77 -6.49 3.70
N ARG A 13 14.10 -6.45 3.66
CA ARG A 13 14.88 -5.21 3.51
C ARG A 13 14.62 -4.56 2.15
N ARG A 14 14.56 -5.37 1.08
CA ARG A 14 14.21 -4.88 -0.26
C ARG A 14 12.81 -4.26 -0.27
N TRP A 15 11.84 -4.93 0.34
CA TRP A 15 10.46 -4.44 0.39
C TRP A 15 10.35 -3.16 1.21
N ALA A 16 11.02 -3.07 2.36
CA ALA A 16 11.05 -1.86 3.17
C ALA A 16 11.66 -0.67 2.42
N ARG A 17 12.72 -0.92 1.62
CA ARG A 17 13.33 0.10 0.77
C ARG A 17 12.36 0.60 -0.31
N VAL A 18 11.75 -0.32 -1.07
CA VAL A 18 10.78 0.03 -2.12
C VAL A 18 9.57 0.77 -1.54
N ALA A 19 9.03 0.29 -0.41
CA ALA A 19 7.92 0.94 0.28
C ALA A 19 8.24 2.39 0.67
N ARG A 20 9.48 2.65 1.12
CA ARG A 20 9.94 4.01 1.43
C ARG A 20 10.16 4.87 0.18
N GLU A 21 10.75 4.32 -0.87
CA GLU A 21 11.00 5.03 -2.14
C GLU A 21 9.68 5.43 -2.81
N GLU A 22 8.68 4.55 -2.81
CA GLU A 22 7.36 4.77 -3.40
C GLU A 22 6.38 5.49 -2.46
N GLY A 23 6.77 5.76 -1.21
CA GLY A 23 5.92 6.43 -0.23
C GLY A 23 4.67 5.63 0.14
N VAL A 24 4.76 4.31 0.18
CA VAL A 24 3.64 3.40 0.52
C VAL A 24 3.92 2.58 1.79
N ALA A 25 2.86 2.25 2.52
CA ALA A 25 2.88 1.31 3.63
C ALA A 25 2.18 0.01 3.21
N ILE A 26 2.87 -1.11 3.38
CA ILE A 26 2.36 -2.45 3.02
C ILE A 26 2.08 -3.24 4.30
N HIS A 27 0.85 -3.70 4.45
CA HIS A 27 0.40 -4.52 5.56
C HIS A 27 -0.07 -5.88 5.04
N GLY A 28 0.63 -6.95 5.43
CA GLY A 28 0.27 -8.32 5.10
C GLY A 28 -0.41 -9.03 6.28
N ARG A 29 -1.49 -9.76 6.01
CA ARG A 29 -2.10 -10.69 6.97
C ARG A 29 -2.22 -12.07 6.31
N ILE A 30 -1.89 -13.11 7.07
CA ILE A 30 -2.16 -14.50 6.69
C ILE A 30 -3.23 -15.03 7.64
N ASP A 31 -4.31 -15.59 7.10
CA ASP A 31 -5.35 -16.20 7.92
C ASP A 31 -5.09 -17.68 8.22
N THR A 32 -5.99 -18.31 8.98
CA THR A 32 -5.88 -19.72 9.38
C THR A 32 -6.07 -20.71 8.23
N LEU A 33 -6.63 -20.27 7.11
CA LEU A 33 -6.81 -21.07 5.90
C LEU A 33 -5.63 -20.92 4.92
N GLY A 34 -4.65 -20.07 5.26
CA GLY A 34 -3.50 -19.77 4.42
C GLY A 34 -3.78 -18.70 3.36
N VAL A 35 -4.91 -18.00 3.44
CA VAL A 35 -5.18 -16.85 2.57
C VAL A 35 -4.27 -15.70 2.97
N VAL A 36 -3.63 -15.10 1.95
CA VAL A 36 -2.77 -13.94 2.12
C VAL A 36 -3.54 -12.70 1.68
N THR A 37 -3.73 -11.75 2.59
CA THR A 37 -4.28 -10.43 2.29
C THR A 37 -3.16 -9.40 2.39
N ILE A 38 -2.99 -8.60 1.34
CA ILE A 38 -2.03 -7.49 1.30
C ILE A 38 -2.82 -6.19 1.15
N HIS A 39 -2.67 -5.29 2.11
CA HIS A 39 -3.21 -3.94 2.05
C HIS A 39 -2.07 -2.95 1.80
N MET A 40 -2.23 -2.09 0.81
CA MET A 40 -1.27 -1.01 0.51
C MET A 40 -1.97 0.33 0.68
N SER A 41 -1.33 1.24 1.40
CA SER A 41 -1.80 2.61 1.59
C SER A 41 -0.66 3.60 1.38
N PRO A 42 -0.93 4.88 1.12
CA PRO A 42 0.08 5.93 1.24
C PRO A 42 0.73 5.88 2.64
N ALA A 43 2.06 6.04 2.72
CA ALA A 43 2.81 6.03 3.97
C ALA A 43 2.61 7.31 4.78
N THR A 44 2.42 8.42 4.08
CA THR A 44 1.97 9.70 4.62
C THR A 44 0.53 9.91 4.18
N PRO A 45 -0.38 10.36 5.06
CA PRO A 45 -1.67 10.86 4.61
C PRO A 45 -1.41 11.91 3.54
N VAL A 46 -1.98 11.71 2.35
CA VAL A 46 -1.99 12.76 1.33
C VAL A 46 -2.66 13.96 2.01
N PRO A 47 -2.02 15.14 2.04
CA PRO A 47 -2.65 16.33 2.60
C PRO A 47 -4.02 16.46 1.96
N HIS A 48 -5.06 16.40 2.77
CA HIS A 48 -6.39 16.76 2.30
C HIS A 48 -6.33 18.28 2.15
N ASP A 49 -6.01 18.75 0.97
CA ASP A 49 -6.11 20.17 0.69
C ASP A 49 -7.62 20.49 0.71
N GLU A 50 -8.05 21.31 1.67
CA GLU A 50 -9.46 21.70 1.82
C GLU A 50 -9.93 22.53 0.61
N ASN A 51 -8.98 23.00 -0.22
CA ASN A 51 -9.25 23.59 -1.54
C ASN A 51 -9.12 22.60 -2.72
N ASP A 52 -8.86 21.30 -2.48
CA ASP A 52 -8.84 20.29 -3.54
C ASP A 52 -10.28 19.96 -3.95
N ASP A 53 -10.81 20.74 -4.90
CA ASP A 53 -12.15 20.53 -5.43
C ASP A 53 -12.19 19.20 -6.20
N LEU A 54 -12.67 18.16 -5.51
CA LEU A 54 -12.92 16.83 -6.05
C LEU A 54 -13.67 16.90 -7.40
N ARG A 55 -14.54 17.91 -7.57
CA ARG A 55 -15.30 18.13 -8.81
C ARG A 55 -14.38 18.49 -9.97
N ALA A 56 -13.43 19.40 -9.77
CA ALA A 56 -12.46 19.78 -10.81
C ALA A 56 -11.60 18.59 -11.26
N ARG A 57 -11.24 17.68 -10.35
CA ARG A 57 -10.49 16.45 -10.69
C ARG A 57 -11.33 15.45 -11.47
N LEU A 58 -12.60 15.29 -11.12
CA LEU A 58 -13.52 14.42 -11.85
C LEU A 58 -13.84 14.96 -13.25
N ASP A 59 -14.00 16.28 -13.37
CA ASP A 59 -14.19 16.95 -14.66
C ASP A 59 -12.95 16.80 -15.55
N ALA A 60 -11.74 16.96 -15.00
CA ALA A 60 -10.49 16.75 -15.73
C ALA A 60 -10.29 15.28 -16.17
N PHE A 61 -10.71 14.31 -15.33
CA PHE A 61 -10.62 12.89 -15.68
C PHE A 61 -11.66 12.48 -16.73
N GLY A 62 -12.88 13.01 -16.65
CA GLY A 62 -13.95 12.74 -17.63
C GLY A 62 -13.74 13.46 -18.98
N ALA A 63 -12.81 14.41 -19.05
CA ALA A 63 -12.40 15.09 -20.27
C ALA A 63 -11.23 14.40 -21.01
N MET A 64 -10.67 13.31 -20.45
CA MET A 64 -9.76 12.38 -21.15
C MET A 64 -10.55 11.31 -21.91
#